data_AF-A0A2T7Q5X8-F1
#
_entry.id   AF-A0A2T7Q5X8-F1
#
_cell.length_a   1.000
_cell.length_b   1.000
_cell.length_c   1.000
_cell.angle_alpha   90.00
_cell.angle_beta   90.00
_cell.angle_gamma   90.00
#
_symmetry.space_group_name_H-M   'P 1'
#
loop_
_entity.id
_entity.type
_entity.pdbx_description
1 polymer ?
#
loop_
_entity_poly.entity_id
_entity_poly.type
_entity_poly.pdbx_seq_one_letter_code
_entity_poly.pdbx_strand_id
1 'polypeptide(L)'
;MPFYYYIFLFVLVLIILIVLLFLIATRKNACDLLFMEGLKQENLGHLNEAVIIYEEALIQTGKFKFRRNFKYKIISKIRVLHTLIEYEGTFRKISNQ
;
A
#
# COMPACT_ATOMS: atom_id res chain seq x y z
N MET A 1 -3.04 -26.91 -43.13
CA MET A 1 -3.21 -25.44 -43.12
C MET A 1 -4.25 -24.90 -42.10
N PRO A 2 -4.45 -25.48 -40.89
CA PRO A 2 -5.14 -24.76 -39.79
C PRO A 2 -4.27 -24.49 -38.55
N PHE A 3 -3.10 -25.12 -38.42
CA PHE A 3 -2.24 -25.02 -37.22
C PHE A 3 -1.73 -23.61 -36.93
N TYR A 4 -1.52 -22.79 -37.96
CA TYR A 4 -1.03 -21.41 -37.79
C TYR A 4 -2.01 -20.52 -37.00
N TYR A 5 -3.32 -20.72 -37.16
CA TYR A 5 -4.33 -19.97 -36.41
C TYR A 5 -4.26 -20.26 -34.90
N TYR A 6 -4.02 -21.52 -34.52
CA TYR A 6 -3.87 -21.89 -33.13
C TYR A 6 -2.59 -21.33 -32.51
N ILE A 7 -1.48 -21.34 -33.26
CA ILE A 7 -0.21 -20.74 -32.81
C ILE A 7 -0.39 -19.22 -32.63
N PHE A 8 -1.03 -18.54 -33.58
CA PHE A 8 -1.31 -17.11 -33.48
C PHE A 8 -2.20 -16.77 -32.26
N LEU A 9 -3.26 -17.55 -32.04
CA LEU A 9 -4.15 -17.36 -30.89
C LEU A 9 -3.42 -17.61 -29.56
N PHE A 10 -2.55 -18.62 -29.51
CA PHE A 10 -1.72 -18.90 -28.33
C PHE A 10 -0.79 -17.72 -28.01
N VAL A 11 -0.10 -17.17 -29.02
CA VAL A 11 0.77 -16.00 -28.84
C VAL A 11 -0.03 -14.79 -28.36
N LEU A 12 -1.23 -14.55 -28.90
CA LEU A 12 -2.10 -13.46 -28.48
C LEU A 12 -2.51 -13.58 -27.00
N VAL A 13 -2.90 -14.77 -26.57
CA VAL A 13 -3.24 -15.04 -25.16
C VAL A 13 -2.03 -14.83 -24.25
N LEU A 14 -0.84 -15.23 -24.68
CA LEU A 14 0.40 -15.05 -23.93
C LEU A 14 0.73 -13.57 -23.72
N ILE A 15 0.57 -12.75 -24.77
CA ILE A 15 0.77 -11.30 -24.69
C ILE A 15 -0.22 -10.68 -23.69
N ILE A 16 -1.51 -11.05 -23.77
CA ILE A 16 -2.54 -10.56 -22.84
C ILE A 16 -2.18 -10.92 -21.39
N LEU A 17 -1.70 -12.15 -21.16
CA LEU A 17 -1.30 -12.62 -19.84
C LEU A 17 -0.09 -11.84 -19.30
N ILE A 18 0.91 -11.56 -20.14
CA ILE A 18 2.07 -10.74 -19.77
C ILE A 18 1.65 -9.31 -19.38
N VAL A 19 0.78 -8.68 -20.18
CA VAL A 19 0.26 -7.33 -19.88
C VAL A 19 -0.49 -7.32 -18.55
N LEU A 20 -1.31 -8.34 -18.30
CA LEU A 20 -2.08 -8.45 -17.06
C LEU A 20 -1.15 -8.64 -15.84
N LEU A 21 -0.12 -9.48 -15.95
CA LEU A 21 0.90 -9.62 -14.90
C LEU A 21 1.68 -8.33 -14.66
N PHE A 22 2.05 -7.61 -15.71
CA PHE A 22 2.75 -6.33 -15.61
C PHE A 22 1.91 -5.26 -14.89
N LEU A 23 0.61 -5.18 -15.21
CA LEU A 23 -0.33 -4.28 -14.51
C LEU A 23 -0.46 -4.62 -13.02
N ILE A 24 -0.45 -5.90 -12.66
CA ILE A 24 -0.48 -6.33 -11.25
C ILE A 24 0.85 -5.97 -10.55
N ALA A 25 2.00 -6.15 -11.21
CA ALA A 25 3.32 -5.89 -10.65
C ALA A 25 3.56 -4.39 -10.40
N THR A 26 3.19 -3.53 -11.34
CA THR A 26 3.32 -2.07 -11.19
C THR A 26 2.48 -1.53 -10.02
N ARG A 27 1.25 -2.05 -9.86
CA ARG A 27 0.37 -1.71 -8.72
C ARG A 27 0.94 -2.20 -7.38
N LYS A 28 1.65 -3.33 -7.36
CA LYS A 28 2.33 -3.83 -6.16
C LYS A 28 3.37 -2.84 -5.66
N ASN A 29 4.17 -2.30 -6.57
CA ASN A 29 5.21 -1.33 -6.23
C ASN A 29 4.63 -0.06 -5.62
N ALA A 30 3.46 0.40 -6.07
CA ALA A 30 2.84 1.62 -5.52
C ALA A 30 2.46 1.48 -4.04
N CYS A 31 1.85 0.36 -3.63
CA CYS A 31 1.51 0.11 -2.23
C CYS A 31 2.76 0.02 -1.33
N ASP A 32 3.79 -0.67 -1.82
CA ASP A 32 5.03 -0.86 -1.07
C ASP A 32 5.79 0.47 -0.95
N LEU A 33 5.75 1.32 -1.99
CA LEU A 33 6.35 2.66 -1.99
C LEU A 33 5.65 3.61 -1.01
N LEU A 34 4.31 3.62 -0.97
CA LEU A 34 3.57 4.40 0.02
C LEU A 34 3.87 3.94 1.45
N PHE A 35 4.00 2.63 1.68
CA PHE A 35 4.36 2.12 3.00
C PHE A 35 5.78 2.59 3.42
N MET A 36 6.73 2.60 2.49
CA MET A 36 8.09 3.09 2.74
C MET A 36 8.11 4.60 2.99
N GLU A 37 7.32 5.39 2.26
CA GLU A 37 7.21 6.83 2.48
C GLU A 37 6.56 7.13 3.85
N GLY A 38 5.51 6.40 4.23
CA GLY A 38 4.90 6.52 5.56
C GLY A 38 5.90 6.22 6.67
N LEU A 39 6.76 5.21 6.49
CA LEU A 39 7.83 4.88 7.45
C LEU A 39 8.90 5.98 7.53
N LYS A 40 9.23 6.61 6.40
CA LYS A 40 10.16 7.73 6.36
C LYS A 40 9.60 8.93 7.13
N GLN A 41 8.33 9.29 6.93
CA GLN A 41 7.69 10.37 7.67
C GLN A 41 7.55 10.06 9.16
N GLU A 42 7.26 8.82 9.53
CA GLU A 42 7.28 8.33 10.92
C GLU A 42 8.65 8.57 11.56
N ASN A 43 9.73 8.21 10.87
CA ASN A 43 11.10 8.41 11.35
C ASN A 43 11.52 9.89 11.44
N LEU A 44 10.91 10.77 10.65
CA LEU A 44 11.12 12.22 10.71
C LEU A 44 10.30 12.88 11.84
N GLY A 45 9.42 12.13 12.51
CA GLY A 45 8.52 12.65 13.55
C GLY A 45 7.26 13.32 13.01
N HIS A 46 7.02 13.27 11.69
CA HIS A 46 5.82 13.80 11.05
C HIS A 46 4.66 12.79 11.16
N LEU A 47 4.19 12.56 12.39
CA LEU A 47 3.22 11.49 12.68
C LEU A 47 1.88 11.67 11.93
N ASN A 48 1.37 12.90 11.82
CA ASN A 48 0.12 13.18 11.10
C ASN A 48 0.24 12.89 9.60
N GLU A 49 1.36 13.25 8.99
CA GLU A 49 1.62 13.00 7.56
C GLU A 49 1.81 11.50 7.30
N ALA A 50 2.52 10.81 8.20
CA ALA A 50 2.67 9.36 8.15
C ALA A 50 1.30 8.64 8.18
N VAL A 51 0.36 9.08 9.02
CA VAL A 51 -1.00 8.52 9.08
C VAL A 51 -1.72 8.64 7.74
N ILE A 52 -1.72 9.83 7.14
CA ILE A 52 -2.39 10.07 5.85
C ILE A 52 -1.80 9.15 4.76
N ILE A 53 -0.48 9.01 4.73
CA ILE A 53 0.21 8.16 3.75
C ILE A 53 -0.10 6.68 3.97
N TYR A 54 -0.17 6.23 5.23
CA TYR A 54 -0.57 4.86 5.55
C TYR A 54 -2.05 4.59 5.22
N GLU A 55 -2.94 5.57 5.39
CA GLU A 55 -4.35 5.47 4.96
C GLU A 55 -4.46 5.35 3.43
N GLU A 56 -3.67 6.12 2.69
CA GLU A 56 -3.62 6.01 1.23
C GLU A 56 -3.11 4.63 0.80
N ALA A 57 -2.07 4.11 1.44
CA ALA A 57 -1.59 2.74 1.24
C ALA A 57 -2.69 1.70 1.54
N LEU A 58 -3.52 1.94 2.57
CA LEU A 58 -4.64 1.07 2.93
C LEU A 58 -5.72 1.04 1.84
N ILE A 59 -6.06 2.20 1.26
CA ILE A 59 -7.03 2.31 0.16
C ILE A 59 -6.53 1.57 -1.07
N GLN A 60 -5.25 1.72 -1.41
CA GLN A 60 -4.66 1.02 -2.56
C GLN A 60 -4.57 -0.50 -2.35
N THR A 61 -4.30 -0.95 -1.12
CA THR A 61 -4.26 -2.38 -0.77
C THR A 61 -5.64 -3.03 -0.68
N GLY A 62 -6.68 -2.26 -0.30
CA GLY A 62 -8.07 -2.70 -0.26
C GLY A 62 -8.62 -3.17 -1.62
N LYS A 63 -8.03 -2.70 -2.73
CA LYS A 63 -8.35 -3.17 -4.09
C LYS A 63 -7.91 -4.62 -4.36
N PHE A 64 -7.08 -5.20 -3.50
CA PHE A 64 -6.54 -6.56 -3.66
C PHE A 64 -6.92 -7.46 -2.46
N LYS A 65 -7.91 -8.33 -2.68
CA LYS A 65 -8.45 -9.26 -1.67
C LYS A 65 -7.41 -10.21 -1.07
N PHE A 66 -6.27 -10.40 -1.75
CA PHE A 66 -5.21 -11.35 -1.40
C PHE A 66 -4.15 -10.80 -0.41
N ARG A 67 -4.15 -9.51 -0.06
CA ARG A 67 -3.12 -8.91 0.83
C ARG A 67 -3.57 -8.68 2.27
N ARG A 68 -4.26 -9.66 2.87
CA ARG A 68 -4.77 -9.52 4.26
C ARG A 68 -3.68 -9.19 5.28
N ASN A 69 -2.52 -9.86 5.20
CA ASN A 69 -1.41 -9.63 6.14
C ASN A 69 -0.83 -8.22 6.04
N PHE A 70 -0.66 -7.72 4.81
CA PHE A 70 -0.13 -6.37 4.60
C PHE A 70 -1.14 -5.29 5.00
N LYS A 71 -2.42 -5.51 4.71
CA LYS A 71 -3.53 -4.68 5.19
C LYS A 71 -3.52 -4.57 6.72
N TYR A 72 -3.39 -5.71 7.40
CA TYR A 72 -3.33 -5.76 8.87
C TYR A 72 -2.11 -4.99 9.41
N LYS A 73 -0.96 -5.12 8.77
CA LYS A 73 0.26 -4.39 9.13
C LYS A 73 0.06 -2.88 9.05
N ILE A 74 -0.56 -2.38 7.98
CA ILE A 74 -0.88 -0.95 7.81
C ILE A 74 -1.86 -0.47 8.89
N ILE A 75 -2.94 -1.21 9.14
CA ILE A 75 -3.94 -0.86 10.17
C ILE A 75 -3.29 -0.79 11.55
N SER A 76 -2.43 -1.76 11.86
CA SER A 76 -1.70 -1.78 13.13
C SER A 76 -0.81 -0.55 13.30
N LYS A 77 -0.12 -0.14 12.23
CA LYS A 77 0.72 1.07 12.23
C LYS A 77 -0.09 2.35 12.45
N ILE A 78 -1.19 2.52 11.72
CA ILE A 78 -2.12 3.66 11.88
C ILE A 78 -2.62 3.76 13.33
N ARG A 79 -2.99 2.62 13.95
CA ARG A 79 -3.46 2.61 15.35
C ARG A 79 -2.38 3.10 16.32
N VAL A 80 -1.15 2.62 16.17
CA VAL A 80 -0.03 3.04 17.03
C VAL A 80 0.23 4.54 16.87
N LEU A 81 0.24 5.04 15.62
CA LEU A 81 0.43 6.46 15.35
C LEU A 81 -0.66 7.33 15.99
N HIS A 82 -1.93 6.95 15.87
CA HIS A 82 -3.01 7.67 16.54
C HIS A 82 -2.84 7.73 18.06
N THR A 83 -2.45 6.61 18.69
CA THR A 83 -2.20 6.60 20.15
C THR A 83 -1.03 7.50 20.54
N LEU A 84 0.02 7.57 19.70
CA LEU A 84 1.16 8.46 19.95
C LEU A 84 0.78 9.93 19.82
N ILE A 85 0.03 10.29 18.78
CA ILE A 85 -0.47 11.65 18.55
C ILE A 85 -1.39 12.09 19.71
N GLU A 86 -2.28 11.21 20.16
CA GLU A 86 -3.17 11.47 21.29
C GLU A 86 -2.39 11.65 22.61
N TYR A 87 -1.36 10.83 22.81
CA TYR A 87 -0.48 10.92 23.98
C TYR A 87 0.31 12.24 23.99
N GLU A 88 0.93 12.63 22.87
CA GLU A 88 1.64 13.91 22.75
C GLU A 88 0.72 15.09 23.00
N GLY A 89 -0.50 15.07 22.45
CA GLY A 89 -1.49 16.13 22.65
C GLY A 89 -1.92 16.25 24.12
N THR A 90 -2.05 15.13 24.81
CA THR A 90 -2.42 15.09 26.24
C THR A 90 -1.26 15.54 27.13
N PHE A 91 -0.05 15.08 26.85
CA PHE A 91 1.16 15.48 27.57
C PHE A 91 1.41 16.99 27.47
N ARG A 92 1.25 17.56 26.26
CA ARG A 92 1.41 19.00 26.02
C ARG A 92 0.37 19.86 26.76
N LYS A 93 -0.83 19.33 27.02
CA LYS A 93 -1.83 20.02 27.85
C LYS A 93 -1.44 20.05 29.32
N ILE A 94 -0.88 18.95 29.84
CA ILE A 94 -0.44 18.84 31.24
C ILE A 94 0.81 19.70 31.50
N SER A 95 1.74 19.80 30.53
CA SER A 95 2.97 20.58 30.73
C SER A 95 2.76 22.11 30.70
N ASN A 96 1.63 22.58 30.17
CA ASN A 96 1.31 24.01 30.04
C ASN A 96 0.37 24.51 31.15
N GLN A 97 0.09 23.69 32.16
CA GLN A 97 -0.77 23.97 33.29
C GLN A 97 0.04 24.07 34.57
#